data_AF-A0AA39WR89-F1
#
_entry.id   AF-A0AA39WR89-F1
#
_cell.length_a   1.000
_cell.length_b   1.000
_cell.length_c   1.000
_cell.angle_alpha   90.00
_cell.angle_beta   90.00
_cell.angle_gamma   90.00
#
_symmetry.space_group_name_H-M   'P 1'
#
loop_
_entity.id
_entity.type
_entity.pdbx_description
1 polymer ?
#
loop_
_entity_poly.entity_id
_entity_poly.type
_entity_poly.pdbx_seq_one_letter_code
_entity_poly.pdbx_strand_id
1 'polypeptide(L)'
;MYFSSAALTSALLWAALDVQARWESRHALISPGPSSFAADMSQDHQCGNTGRPLCYGRAVQTITASLRARSEMCVAEPGQCKRMACSKNCGLWLCNEKKERIEIPCRELGDHSQWLFDTCKVNPTLPRKPYVSGWIEDERGYKIDIGKAKGKDEMCTF
;
A
#
# COMPACT_ATOMS: atom_id res chain seq x y z
N MET A 1 -52.12 46.86 14.85
CA MET A 1 -51.19 45.99 15.60
C MET A 1 -50.53 45.06 14.59
N TYR A 2 -49.31 45.36 14.15
CA TYR A 2 -48.52 44.51 13.26
C TYR A 2 -47.29 44.07 14.03
N PHE A 3 -47.21 42.78 14.37
CA PHE A 3 -45.98 42.18 14.89
C PHE A 3 -45.07 41.84 13.71
N SER A 4 -43.88 42.44 13.68
CA SER A 4 -42.85 42.20 12.67
C SER A 4 -42.19 40.84 12.88
N SER A 5 -42.38 39.92 11.92
CA SER A 5 -41.85 38.55 11.91
C SER A 5 -40.39 38.43 11.45
N ALA A 6 -39.61 39.51 11.45
CA ALA A 6 -38.29 39.54 10.78
C ALA A 6 -37.10 39.03 11.62
N ALA A 7 -37.28 38.77 12.92
CA ALA A 7 -36.15 38.46 13.81
C ALA A 7 -35.80 36.96 13.93
N LEU A 8 -36.69 36.05 13.49
CA LEU A 8 -36.51 34.61 13.70
C LEU A 8 -35.69 33.90 12.62
N THR A 9 -35.45 34.53 11.46
CA THR A 9 -34.71 33.89 10.36
C THR A 9 -33.19 34.04 10.46
N SER A 10 -32.67 35.03 11.19
CA SER A 10 -31.22 35.23 11.31
C SER A 10 -30.54 34.24 12.26
N ALA A 11 -31.19 33.80 13.33
CA ALA A 11 -30.55 32.91 14.31
C ALA A 11 -30.31 31.48 13.77
N LEU A 12 -31.18 30.99 12.88
CA LEU A 12 -31.05 29.65 12.29
C LEU A 12 -29.96 29.56 11.21
N LEU A 13 -29.61 30.68 10.56
CA LEU A 13 -28.54 30.69 9.55
C LEU A 13 -27.14 30.60 10.17
N TRP A 14 -26.93 31.17 11.37
CA TRP A 14 -25.63 31.10 12.06
C TRP A 14 -25.35 29.72 12.66
N ALA A 15 -26.38 29.04 13.20
CA ALA A 15 -26.21 27.69 13.74
C ALA A 15 -25.86 26.62 12.68
N ALA A 16 -26.29 26.81 11.42
CA ALA A 16 -25.98 25.89 10.33
C ALA A 16 -24.53 26.01 9.84
N LEU A 17 -23.94 27.22 9.87
CA LEU A 17 -22.56 27.46 9.45
C LEU A 17 -21.54 26.86 10.45
N ASP A 18 -21.84 26.90 11.75
CA ASP A 18 -20.96 26.31 12.77
C ASP A 18 -20.90 24.77 12.72
N VAL A 19 -21.99 24.11 12.30
CA VAL A 19 -22.01 22.65 12.16
C VAL A 19 -21.21 22.19 10.93
N GLN A 20 -21.29 22.94 9.81
CA GLN A 20 -20.54 22.63 8.59
C GLN A 20 -19.02 22.77 8.81
N ALA A 21 -18.57 23.85 9.46
CA ALA A 21 -17.16 24.10 9.73
C ALA A 21 -16.53 23.07 10.69
N ARG A 22 -17.33 22.52 11.62
CA ARG A 22 -16.88 21.50 12.58
C ARG A 22 -16.83 20.08 12.00
N TRP A 23 -17.47 19.84 10.86
CA TRP A 23 -17.39 18.57 10.13
C TRP A 23 -16.14 18.52 9.24
N GLU A 24 -15.81 19.61 8.53
CA GLU A 24 -14.60 19.69 7.71
C GLU A 24 -13.31 19.63 8.55
N SER A 25 -13.33 20.20 9.77
CA SER A 25 -12.18 20.17 10.67
C SER A 25 -11.89 18.78 11.27
N ARG A 26 -12.85 17.84 11.28
CA ARG A 26 -12.63 16.46 11.77
C ARG A 26 -12.17 15.49 10.70
N HIS A 27 -12.34 15.82 9.43
CA HIS A 27 -11.90 14.97 8.32
C HIS A 27 -10.57 15.40 7.69
N ALA A 28 -10.02 16.56 8.07
CA ALA A 28 -8.72 17.03 7.58
C ALA A 28 -7.49 16.37 8.25
N LEU A 29 -7.67 15.47 9.23
CA LEU A 29 -6.55 14.90 10.00
C LEU A 29 -6.31 13.39 9.82
N ILE A 30 -7.08 12.69 8.97
CA ILE A 30 -6.82 11.26 8.71
C ILE A 30 -7.04 10.96 7.23
N SER A 31 -6.19 11.53 6.39
CA SER A 31 -5.69 10.76 5.25
C SER A 31 -4.32 11.31 4.93
N PRO A 32 -3.21 10.65 5.34
CA PRO A 32 -1.96 10.89 4.67
C PRO A 32 -2.23 10.59 3.19
N GLY A 33 -2.16 11.61 2.36
CA GLY A 33 -2.09 11.41 0.92
C GLY A 33 -0.93 10.46 0.62
N PRO A 34 -0.94 9.80 -0.55
CA PRO A 34 0.13 8.86 -0.93
C PRO A 34 1.54 9.46 -0.97
N SER A 35 1.70 10.77 -0.72
CA SER A 35 2.98 11.49 -0.73
C SER A 35 3.74 11.50 0.59
N SER A 36 3.12 11.25 1.76
CA SER A 36 3.86 11.30 3.04
C SER A 36 4.55 10.00 3.42
N PHE A 37 4.17 8.86 2.84
CA PHE A 37 4.91 7.60 3.00
C PHE A 37 6.22 7.60 2.21
N ALA A 38 6.25 8.23 1.04
CA ALA A 38 7.43 8.23 0.18
C ALA A 38 8.58 9.12 0.70
N ALA A 39 8.29 10.09 1.56
CA ALA A 39 9.27 11.07 2.02
C ALA A 39 10.17 10.56 3.16
N ASP A 40 9.80 9.46 3.83
CA ASP A 40 10.50 8.93 5.01
C ASP A 40 11.14 7.55 4.74
N MET A 41 11.14 7.10 3.49
CA MET A 41 11.74 5.81 3.10
C MET A 41 13.18 6.04 2.62
N SER A 42 14.13 6.16 3.56
CA SER A 42 15.56 5.98 3.27
C SER A 42 15.86 4.50 3.05
N GLN A 43 15.33 3.94 1.96
CA GLN A 43 15.31 2.50 1.73
C GLN A 43 16.14 2.10 0.52
N ASP A 44 17.07 1.18 0.76
CA ASP A 44 17.82 0.52 -0.29
C ASP A 44 16.85 -0.36 -1.10
N HIS A 45 16.74 -0.07 -2.38
CA HIS A 45 15.86 -0.79 -3.28
C HIS A 45 16.57 -1.10 -4.59
N GLN A 46 16.10 -2.14 -5.27
CA GLN A 46 16.61 -2.50 -6.58
C GLN A 46 15.48 -2.87 -7.52
N CYS A 47 15.42 -2.20 -8.66
CA CYS A 47 14.48 -2.51 -9.73
C CYS A 47 15.11 -3.45 -10.78
N GLY A 48 14.29 -4.36 -11.32
CA GLY A 48 14.38 -4.81 -12.72
C GLY A 48 15.66 -5.49 -13.24
N ASN A 49 16.63 -5.93 -12.42
CA ASN A 49 17.88 -6.47 -12.97
C ASN A 49 18.52 -7.64 -12.18
N THR A 50 17.71 -8.45 -11.51
CA THR A 50 18.21 -9.58 -10.69
C THR A 50 18.21 -10.92 -11.44
N GLY A 51 18.11 -10.93 -12.79
CA GLY A 51 17.92 -12.16 -13.57
C GLY A 51 16.59 -12.88 -13.28
N ARG A 52 15.64 -12.20 -12.63
CA ARG A 52 14.33 -12.75 -12.27
C ARG A 52 13.27 -12.41 -13.32
N PRO A 53 12.34 -13.33 -13.60
CA PRO A 53 11.25 -13.04 -14.51
C PRO A 53 10.31 -11.97 -13.93
N LEU A 54 9.85 -11.10 -14.81
CA LEU A 54 9.02 -9.96 -14.46
C LEU A 54 7.58 -10.35 -14.11
N CYS A 55 7.00 -9.51 -13.25
CA CYS A 55 5.62 -9.60 -12.82
C CYS A 55 4.69 -8.69 -13.60
N TYR A 56 3.48 -9.17 -13.95
CA TYR A 56 2.47 -8.30 -14.56
C TYR A 56 1.99 -7.26 -13.55
N GLY A 57 1.95 -6.00 -13.94
CA GLY A 57 1.50 -4.91 -13.08
C GLY A 57 0.12 -5.11 -12.46
N ARG A 58 -0.84 -5.63 -13.24
CA ARG A 58 -2.17 -5.98 -12.72
C ARG A 58 -2.13 -7.04 -11.61
N ALA A 59 -1.21 -8.00 -11.70
CA ALA A 59 -1.04 -9.01 -10.66
C ALA A 59 -0.47 -8.38 -9.39
N VAL A 60 0.51 -7.48 -9.52
CA VAL A 60 1.06 -6.71 -8.39
C VAL A 60 -0.02 -5.85 -7.73
N GLN A 61 -0.87 -5.18 -8.50
CA GLN A 61 -2.00 -4.40 -7.96
C GLN A 61 -3.01 -5.28 -7.22
N THR A 62 -3.29 -6.50 -7.70
CA THR A 62 -4.12 -7.47 -6.97
C THR A 62 -3.48 -7.87 -5.64
N ILE A 63 -2.17 -8.14 -5.63
CA ILE A 63 -1.42 -8.43 -4.41
C ILE A 63 -1.50 -7.27 -3.42
N THR A 64 -1.24 -6.04 -3.89
CA THR A 64 -1.35 -4.81 -3.09
C THR A 64 -2.75 -4.67 -2.47
N ALA A 65 -3.81 -4.81 -3.27
CA ALA A 65 -5.18 -4.69 -2.79
C ALA A 65 -5.51 -5.77 -1.75
N SER A 66 -5.09 -7.02 -1.99
CA SER A 66 -5.30 -8.13 -1.05
C SER A 66 -4.60 -7.88 0.29
N LEU A 67 -3.35 -7.40 0.27
CA LEU A 67 -2.60 -7.07 1.48
C LEU A 67 -3.21 -5.90 2.25
N ARG A 68 -3.62 -4.85 1.55
CA ARG A 68 -4.29 -3.68 2.15
C ARG A 68 -5.64 -4.00 2.78
N ALA A 69 -6.33 -5.03 2.29
CA ALA A 69 -7.61 -5.48 2.84
C ALA A 69 -7.46 -6.35 4.11
N ARG A 70 -6.27 -6.85 4.42
CA ARG A 70 -6.01 -7.70 5.60
C ARG A 70 -5.76 -6.83 6.83
N SER A 71 -6.39 -7.21 7.94
CA SER A 71 -6.20 -6.58 9.25
C SER A 71 -5.17 -7.30 10.13
N GLU A 72 -4.72 -8.49 9.73
CA GLU A 72 -3.72 -9.26 10.48
C GLU A 72 -2.27 -8.77 10.26
N MET A 73 -1.38 -9.29 11.12
CA MET A 73 0.06 -9.14 10.99
C MET A 73 0.62 -10.16 10.01
N CYS A 74 1.49 -9.69 9.12
CA CYS A 74 2.30 -10.50 8.24
C CYS A 74 3.61 -10.81 8.97
N VAL A 75 3.90 -12.11 9.11
CA VAL A 75 4.96 -12.61 9.99
C VAL A 75 5.98 -13.41 9.19
N ALA A 76 7.25 -13.11 9.39
CA ALA A 76 8.35 -13.94 8.93
C ALA A 76 9.26 -14.32 10.11
N GLU A 77 9.50 -15.62 10.25
CA GLU A 77 10.42 -16.16 11.25
C GLU A 77 11.88 -15.88 10.86
N PRO A 78 12.81 -15.91 11.83
CA PRO A 78 14.24 -15.71 11.56
C PRO A 78 14.78 -16.57 10.43
N GLY A 79 15.53 -15.95 9.51
CA GLY A 79 16.16 -16.62 8.37
C GLY A 79 15.19 -17.11 7.28
N GLN A 80 13.92 -16.66 7.28
CA GLN A 80 12.92 -17.10 6.30
C GLN A 80 12.48 -16.01 5.33
N CYS A 81 12.24 -16.40 4.08
CA CYS A 81 11.49 -15.64 3.10
C CYS A 81 10.12 -16.28 2.88
N LYS A 82 9.07 -15.70 3.48
CA LYS A 82 7.71 -16.24 3.40
C LYS A 82 6.88 -15.45 2.40
N ARG A 83 6.18 -16.17 1.52
CA ARG A 83 5.23 -15.57 0.55
C ARG A 83 4.00 -15.05 1.30
N MET A 84 3.77 -13.74 1.24
CA MET A 84 2.68 -13.09 1.97
C MET A 84 1.40 -12.98 1.16
N ALA A 85 1.55 -12.82 -0.16
CA ALA A 85 0.44 -12.76 -1.09
C ALA A 85 0.94 -13.14 -2.48
N CYS A 86 0.02 -13.57 -3.33
CA CYS A 86 0.36 -13.90 -4.71
C CYS A 86 -0.85 -13.71 -5.63
N SER A 87 -0.60 -13.46 -6.92
CA SER A 87 -1.61 -13.36 -7.96
C SER A 87 -1.03 -13.78 -9.29
N LYS A 88 -1.70 -14.70 -10.01
CA LYS A 88 -1.22 -15.24 -11.30
C LYS A 88 0.21 -15.78 -11.19
N ASN A 89 1.15 -15.15 -11.90
CA ASN A 89 2.57 -15.51 -11.91
C ASN A 89 3.40 -14.70 -10.91
N CYS A 90 2.79 -13.97 -9.98
CA CYS A 90 3.47 -13.04 -9.10
C CYS A 90 3.29 -13.41 -7.64
N GLY A 91 4.37 -13.26 -6.88
CA GLY A 91 4.33 -13.27 -5.42
C GLY A 91 4.92 -12.00 -4.84
N LEU A 92 4.54 -11.72 -3.61
CA LEU A 92 5.25 -10.83 -2.71
C LEU A 92 5.75 -11.64 -1.53
N TRP A 93 7.04 -11.53 -1.23
CA TRP A 93 7.70 -12.20 -0.12
C TRP A 93 8.14 -11.19 0.92
N LEU A 94 7.98 -11.56 2.19
CA LEU A 94 8.64 -10.91 3.30
C LEU A 94 9.81 -11.80 3.74
N CYS A 95 11.01 -11.27 3.60
CA CYS A 95 12.27 -11.90 3.93
C CYS A 95 12.81 -11.33 5.23
N ASN A 96 12.97 -12.20 6.22
CA ASN A 96 13.57 -11.88 7.50
C ASN A 96 14.96 -12.52 7.57
N GLU A 97 16.00 -11.71 7.40
CA GLU A 97 17.39 -12.15 7.55
C GLU A 97 17.91 -11.93 8.99
N LYS A 98 17.08 -11.38 9.88
CA LYS A 98 17.39 -11.19 11.30
C LYS A 98 17.21 -12.46 12.11
N LYS A 99 17.75 -12.43 13.34
CA LYS A 99 17.62 -13.48 14.35
C LYS A 99 16.29 -13.45 15.12
N GLU A 100 15.53 -12.37 14.98
CA GLU A 100 14.28 -12.14 15.70
C GLU A 100 13.09 -12.23 14.76
N ARG A 101 11.94 -12.66 15.29
CA ARG A 101 10.69 -12.71 14.55
C ARG A 101 10.26 -11.30 14.17
N ILE A 102 9.87 -11.10 12.92
CA ILE A 102 9.30 -9.82 12.47
C ILE A 102 7.80 -9.95 12.28
N GLU A 103 7.10 -8.91 12.69
CA GLU A 103 5.67 -8.76 12.54
C GLU A 103 5.39 -7.37 12.02
N ILE A 104 4.77 -7.29 10.85
CA ILE A 104 4.39 -6.03 10.23
C ILE A 104 2.92 -6.09 9.82
N PRO A 105 2.15 -4.99 9.94
CA PRO A 105 0.78 -4.99 9.46
C PRO A 105 0.75 -5.36 7.98
N CYS A 106 -0.07 -6.33 7.57
CA CYS A 106 -0.13 -6.73 6.16
C CYS A 106 -0.53 -5.55 5.25
N ARG A 107 -1.28 -4.58 5.77
CA ARG A 107 -1.59 -3.34 5.07
C ARG A 107 -0.35 -2.55 4.67
N GLU A 108 0.64 -2.47 5.58
CA GLU A 108 1.90 -1.78 5.33
C GLU A 108 2.71 -2.47 4.22
N LEU A 109 2.73 -3.81 4.19
CA LEU A 109 3.28 -4.55 3.04
C LEU A 109 2.61 -4.22 1.71
N GLY A 110 1.30 -3.97 1.74
CA GLY A 110 0.57 -3.50 0.56
C GLY A 110 1.03 -2.11 0.11
N ASP A 111 1.36 -1.22 1.04
CA ASP A 111 1.89 0.11 0.72
C ASP A 111 3.31 0.03 0.12
N HIS A 112 4.18 -0.80 0.70
CA HIS A 112 5.49 -1.11 0.13
C HIS A 112 5.39 -1.74 -1.26
N SER A 113 4.43 -2.63 -1.47
CA SER A 113 4.15 -3.25 -2.78
C SER A 113 3.74 -2.21 -3.81
N GLN A 114 2.90 -1.25 -3.42
CA GLN A 114 2.49 -0.14 -4.28
C GLN A 114 3.68 0.74 -4.64
N TRP A 115 4.52 1.06 -3.65
CA TRP A 115 5.73 1.85 -3.85
C TRP A 115 6.68 1.15 -4.85
N LEU A 116 6.96 -0.14 -4.67
CA LEU A 116 7.77 -0.92 -5.60
C LEU A 116 7.16 -0.94 -7.01
N PHE A 117 5.84 -1.04 -7.13
CA PHE A 117 5.16 -0.95 -8.42
C PHE A 117 5.39 0.40 -9.09
N ASP A 118 5.24 1.51 -8.35
CA ASP A 118 5.37 2.84 -8.92
C ASP A 118 6.81 3.22 -9.26
N THR A 119 7.77 2.78 -8.43
CA THR A 119 9.20 3.03 -8.62
C THR A 119 9.80 2.12 -9.69
N CYS A 120 9.49 0.82 -9.65
CA CYS A 120 10.15 -0.21 -10.47
C CYS A 120 9.35 -0.67 -11.70
N LYS A 121 8.26 0.02 -12.07
CA LYS A 121 7.57 -0.26 -13.33
C LYS A 121 8.47 0.05 -14.53
N VAL A 122 8.97 -1.01 -15.16
CA VAL A 122 9.72 -0.91 -16.40
C VAL A 122 8.72 -0.88 -17.54
N ASN A 123 8.87 0.11 -18.42
CA ASN A 123 8.04 0.27 -19.62
C ASN A 123 8.91 0.36 -20.87
N PRO A 124 9.45 -0.76 -21.39
CA PRO A 124 10.39 -0.66 -22.49
C PRO A 124 9.73 -0.53 -23.87
N THR A 125 8.45 -0.91 -24.05
CA THR A 125 7.79 -0.81 -25.40
C THR A 125 6.27 -1.06 -25.44
N LEU A 126 5.60 -1.37 -24.32
CA LEU A 126 4.19 -1.79 -24.32
C LEU A 126 3.37 -1.04 -23.24
N PRO A 127 2.81 0.14 -23.56
CA PRO A 127 2.13 1.01 -22.58
C PRO A 127 0.90 0.38 -21.89
N ARG A 128 0.41 -0.77 -22.35
CA ARG A 128 -0.78 -1.43 -21.80
C ARG A 128 -0.50 -2.49 -20.73
N LYS A 129 0.77 -2.88 -20.50
CA LYS A 129 1.11 -3.96 -19.55
C LYS A 129 2.45 -3.65 -18.85
N PRO A 130 2.46 -2.80 -17.81
CA PRO A 130 3.68 -2.57 -17.05
C PRO A 130 4.15 -3.87 -16.42
N TYR A 131 5.46 -4.04 -16.38
CA TYR A 131 6.11 -5.15 -15.72
C TYR A 131 6.92 -4.64 -14.55
N VAL A 132 6.94 -5.39 -13.45
CA VAL A 132 7.64 -5.00 -12.22
C VAL A 132 8.42 -6.20 -11.70
N SER A 133 9.61 -5.95 -11.19
CA SER A 133 10.29 -6.84 -10.27
C SER A 133 11.25 -6.00 -9.46
N GLY A 134 11.45 -6.35 -8.21
CA GLY A 134 12.38 -5.64 -7.37
C GLY A 134 12.20 -5.99 -5.92
N TRP A 135 13.09 -5.45 -5.11
CA TRP A 135 13.03 -5.59 -3.67
C TRP A 135 13.35 -4.25 -3.01
N ILE A 136 12.92 -4.14 -1.77
CA ILE A 136 13.19 -3.01 -0.89
C ILE A 136 13.57 -3.55 0.48
N GLU A 137 14.60 -2.97 1.06
CA GLU A 137 15.02 -3.25 2.43
C GLU A 137 14.57 -2.09 3.33
N ASP A 138 13.83 -2.44 4.38
CA ASP A 138 13.37 -1.50 5.39
C ASP A 138 14.48 -1.30 6.44
N GLU A 139 14.49 -0.15 7.10
CA GLU A 139 15.45 0.16 8.18
C GLU A 139 15.34 -0.81 9.37
N ARG A 140 14.16 -1.43 9.54
CA ARG A 140 13.97 -2.56 10.47
C ARG A 140 14.64 -3.85 9.99
N GLY A 141 15.42 -3.81 8.90
CA GLY A 141 16.27 -4.86 8.35
C GLY A 141 15.53 -6.11 7.92
N TYR A 142 14.35 -5.92 7.34
CA TYR A 142 13.66 -6.95 6.58
C TYR A 142 13.58 -6.53 5.12
N LYS A 143 13.45 -7.50 4.22
CA LYS A 143 13.36 -7.27 2.78
C LYS A 143 11.99 -7.67 2.25
N ILE A 144 11.39 -6.79 1.46
CA ILE A 144 10.17 -7.08 0.71
C ILE A 144 10.57 -7.29 -0.74
N ASP A 145 10.19 -8.42 -1.32
CA ASP A 145 10.58 -8.83 -2.66
C ASP A 145 9.33 -9.10 -3.51
N ILE A 146 9.28 -8.54 -4.72
CA ILE A 146 8.28 -8.80 -5.74
C ILE A 146 8.93 -9.45 -6.95
N GLY A 147 8.42 -10.61 -7.31
CA GLY A 147 8.94 -11.38 -8.43
C GLY A 147 8.00 -12.51 -8.85
N LYS A 148 8.44 -13.27 -9.86
CA LYS A 148 7.66 -14.41 -10.35
C LYS A 148 7.53 -15.47 -9.25
N ALA A 149 6.31 -15.94 -8.99
CA ALA A 149 6.08 -17.13 -8.18
C ALA A 149 6.77 -18.33 -8.86
N LYS A 150 7.69 -19.01 -8.17
CA LYS A 150 8.39 -20.18 -8.71
C LYS A 150 7.44 -21.39 -8.69
N GLY A 151 7.43 -22.19 -9.77
CA GLY A 151 6.65 -23.43 -9.90
C GLY A 151 5.45 -23.33 -10.85
N LYS A 152 5.25 -24.34 -11.71
CA LYS A 152 4.04 -24.45 -12.59
C LYS A 152 2.80 -24.88 -11.81
N ASP A 153 2.99 -25.49 -10.63
CA ASP A 153 1.91 -26.03 -9.80
C ASP A 153 1.59 -25.16 -8.57
N GLU A 154 2.38 -24.11 -8.33
CA GLU A 154 2.04 -23.05 -7.35
C GLU A 154 1.22 -21.94 -8.03
N MET A 155 0.15 -22.32 -8.73
CA MET A 155 -0.88 -21.34 -9.05
C MET A 155 -1.41 -20.78 -7.73
N CYS A 156 -1.41 -19.46 -7.63
CA CYS A 156 -2.04 -18.71 -6.53
C CYS A 156 -3.47 -19.19 -6.32
N THR A 157 -3.63 -20.13 -5.39
CA THR A 157 -4.92 -20.66 -4.95
C THR A 157 -5.27 -19.86 -3.71
N PHE A 158 -6.35 -19.09 -3.83
CA PHE A 158 -6.94 -18.31 -2.75
C PHE A 158 -7.86 -19.20 -1.91
#